data_AF-A0A7X4IZ86-F1
#
_entry.id   AF-A0A7X4IZ86-F1
#
_cell.length_a   1.000
_cell.length_b   1.000
_cell.length_c   1.000
_cell.angle_alpha   90.00
_cell.angle_beta   90.00
_cell.angle_gamma   90.00
#
_symmetry.space_group_name_H-M   'P 1'
#
loop_
_entity.id
_entity.type
_entity.pdbx_description
1 polymer ?
#
loop_
_entity_poly.entity_id
_entity_poly.type
_entity_poly.pdbx_seq_one_letter_code
_entity_poly.pdbx_strand_id
1 'polypeptide(L)'
;MAKLKFHGQSTFTIETDDGTRLVIDPFFDDNPVSDVKRADVGAVDYILCTHGHYDHFVDAIPLAHETGATLISTFEIVSFAETQGVVNGHPLHIGGGYDFPFGRVKMTAALHGGQVHG
;
A
#
# COMPACT_ATOMS: atom_id res chain seq x y z
N MET A 1 10.18 4.28 -18.87
CA MET A 1 8.78 3.83 -18.89
C MET A 1 8.49 3.19 -17.55
N ALA A 2 7.37 3.57 -16.93
CA ALA A 2 6.93 2.97 -15.68
C ALA A 2 6.78 1.45 -15.84
N LYS A 3 7.18 0.70 -14.81
CA LYS A 3 7.07 -0.76 -14.77
C LYS A 3 6.05 -1.13 -13.70
N LEU A 4 5.15 -2.04 -14.05
CA LEU A 4 4.20 -2.63 -13.13
C LEU A 4 4.45 -4.14 -13.11
N LYS A 5 4.53 -4.72 -11.91
CA LYS A 5 4.65 -6.15 -11.70
C LYS A 5 3.51 -6.63 -10.80
N PHE A 6 2.89 -7.74 -11.22
CA PHE A 6 1.83 -8.41 -10.49
C PHE A 6 2.40 -9.58 -9.70
N HIS A 7 2.09 -9.64 -8.41
CA HIS A 7 2.58 -10.64 -7.46
C HIS A 7 1.47 -11.58 -6.98
N GLY A 8 0.35 -11.67 -7.70
CA GLY A 8 -0.80 -12.48 -7.26
C GLY A 8 -1.77 -11.73 -6.35
N GLN A 9 -3.00 -12.25 -6.25
CA GLN A 9 -4.14 -11.62 -5.56
C GLN A 9 -4.35 -10.16 -6.02
N SER A 10 -4.12 -9.19 -5.14
CA SER A 10 -4.25 -7.74 -5.37
C SER A 10 -2.91 -7.03 -5.25
N THR A 11 -1.80 -7.76 -5.11
CA THR A 11 -0.49 -7.19 -4.79
C THR A 11 0.29 -6.80 -6.04
N PHE A 12 0.67 -5.52 -6.12
CA PHE A 12 1.45 -4.97 -7.24
C PHE A 12 2.63 -4.16 -6.75
N THR A 13 3.75 -4.21 -7.47
CA THR A 13 4.80 -3.20 -7.38
C THR A 13 4.78 -2.31 -8.62
N ILE A 14 5.06 -1.02 -8.43
CA ILE A 14 5.18 -0.04 -9.51
C ILE A 14 6.50 0.71 -9.32
N GLU A 15 7.31 0.78 -10.37
CA GLU A 15 8.47 1.68 -10.46
C GLU A 15 8.14 2.74 -11.52
N THR A 16 8.00 4.00 -11.11
CA THR A 16 7.70 5.13 -12.02
C THR A 16 8.94 5.53 -12.82
N ASP A 17 8.74 6.41 -13.81
CA ASP A 17 9.83 6.88 -14.68
C ASP A 17 10.95 7.61 -13.94
N ASP A 18 10.62 8.28 -12.83
CA ASP A 18 11.57 8.97 -11.95
C ASP A 18 12.21 8.05 -10.90
N GLY A 19 11.86 6.75 -10.91
CA GLY A 19 12.40 5.74 -10.01
C GLY A 19 11.63 5.57 -8.69
N THR A 20 10.53 6.30 -8.47
CA THR A 20 9.69 6.13 -7.28
C THR A 20 9.07 4.73 -7.25
N ARG A 21 9.12 4.08 -6.09
CA ARG A 21 8.68 2.70 -5.87
C ARG A 21 7.43 2.64 -5.02
N LEU A 22 6.39 2.03 -5.55
CA LEU A 22 5.10 1.90 -4.90
C LEU A 22 4.73 0.44 -4.76
N VAL A 23 4.02 0.12 -3.68
CA VAL A 23 3.33 -1.16 -3.50
C VAL A 23 1.85 -0.90 -3.32
N ILE A 24 1.01 -1.65 -4.03
CA ILE A 24 -0.44 -1.65 -3.87
C ILE A 24 -0.84 -2.96 -3.20
N ASP A 25 -1.66 -2.87 -2.15
CA ASP A 25 -2.23 -3.98 -1.38
C ASP A 25 -1.18 -5.06 -1.03
N PRO A 26 -0.21 -4.74 -0.16
CA PRO A 26 0.90 -5.63 0.17
C PRO A 26 0.41 -6.90 0.90
N PHE A 27 0.38 -8.00 0.16
CA PHE A 27 0.13 -9.36 0.63
C PHE A 27 1.12 -10.29 -0.07
N PHE A 28 2.29 -10.47 0.54
CA PHE A 28 3.43 -11.22 0.02
C PHE A 28 3.67 -12.49 0.83
N ASP A 29 3.85 -12.37 2.14
CA ASP A 29 4.43 -13.45 2.95
C ASP A 29 3.47 -14.63 3.08
N ASP A 30 2.18 -14.34 3.25
CA ASP A 30 1.09 -15.30 3.39
C ASP A 30 0.31 -15.54 2.07
N ASN A 31 0.69 -14.86 0.99
CA ASN A 31 0.07 -15.02 -0.32
C ASN A 31 0.58 -16.31 -1.00
N PRO A 32 -0.30 -17.31 -1.26
CA PRO A 32 0.12 -18.62 -1.75
C PRO A 32 0.61 -18.59 -3.21
N VAL A 33 0.36 -17.51 -3.93
CA VAL A 33 0.75 -17.33 -5.34
C VAL A 33 1.73 -16.19 -5.55
N SER A 34 2.24 -15.58 -4.47
CA SER A 34 3.29 -14.57 -4.58
C SER A 34 4.58 -15.16 -5.10
N ASP A 35 5.17 -14.49 -6.08
CA ASP A 35 6.44 -14.86 -6.70
C ASP A 35 7.66 -14.37 -5.91
N VAL A 36 7.43 -13.57 -4.86
CA VAL A 36 8.45 -13.01 -3.95
C VAL A 36 7.95 -13.00 -2.50
N LYS A 37 8.86 -12.91 -1.53
CA LYS A 37 8.52 -12.55 -0.15
C LYS A 37 8.67 -11.06 0.07
N ARG A 38 8.05 -10.54 1.13
CA ARG A 38 8.11 -9.11 1.50
C ARG A 38 9.56 -8.62 1.60
N ALA A 39 10.43 -9.44 2.18
CA ALA A 39 11.86 -9.16 2.33
C ALA A 39 12.61 -8.99 0.98
N ASP A 40 12.09 -9.53 -0.11
CA ASP A 40 12.70 -9.45 -1.45
C ASP A 40 12.25 -8.21 -2.24
N VAL A 41 11.23 -7.49 -1.77
CA VAL A 41 10.65 -6.32 -2.47
C VAL A 41 11.63 -5.14 -2.53
N GLY A 42 12.51 -5.03 -1.53
CA GLY A 42 13.51 -3.97 -1.43
C GLY A 42 12.93 -2.61 -0.99
N ALA A 43 13.53 -1.52 -1.45
CA ALA A 43 13.09 -0.17 -1.10
C ALA A 43 11.70 0.16 -1.67
N VAL A 44 10.85 0.77 -0.85
CA VAL A 44 9.49 1.22 -1.18
C VAL A 44 9.29 2.62 -0.62
N ASP A 45 8.81 3.54 -1.45
CA ASP A 45 8.56 4.94 -1.09
C ASP A 45 7.11 5.16 -0.66
N TYR A 46 6.16 4.46 -1.30
CA TYR A 46 4.73 4.59 -1.03
C TYR A 46 4.03 3.23 -0.97
N ILE A 47 3.15 3.07 0.01
CA ILE A 47 2.27 1.91 0.14
C ILE A 47 0.84 2.40 -0.03
N LEU A 48 0.09 1.80 -0.94
CA LEU A 48 -1.32 2.11 -1.17
C LEU A 48 -2.16 0.92 -0.73
N CYS A 49 -3.07 1.12 0.21
CA CYS A 49 -4.03 0.09 0.63
C CYS A 49 -5.44 0.51 0.20
N THR A 50 -6.11 -0.34 -0.55
CA THR A 50 -7.48 -0.11 -1.03
C THR A 50 -8.49 -0.17 0.11
N HIS A 51 -8.32 -1.14 1.01
CA HIS A 51 -9.10 -1.34 2.22
C HIS A 51 -8.33 -2.23 3.22
N GLY A 52 -8.88 -2.43 4.41
CA GLY A 52 -8.15 -3.00 5.54
C GLY A 52 -8.17 -4.52 5.69
N HIS A 53 -8.76 -5.29 4.76
CA HIS A 53 -8.80 -6.74 4.90
C HIS A 53 -7.40 -7.36 4.87
N TYR A 54 -7.25 -8.51 5.54
CA TYR A 54 -5.97 -9.20 5.75
C TYR A 54 -5.19 -9.41 4.46
N ASP A 55 -5.84 -9.94 3.42
CA ASP A 55 -5.27 -10.25 2.10
C ASP A 55 -4.95 -9.02 1.23
N HIS A 56 -5.10 -7.82 1.79
CA HIS A 56 -4.70 -6.55 1.18
C HIS A 56 -3.72 -5.74 2.06
N PHE A 57 -3.77 -5.92 3.38
CA PHE A 57 -3.15 -5.02 4.35
C PHE A 57 -2.05 -5.64 5.22
N VAL A 58 -1.98 -6.96 5.35
CA VAL A 58 -1.16 -7.63 6.37
C VAL A 58 0.31 -7.20 6.36
N ASP A 59 0.89 -6.99 5.17
CA ASP A 59 2.30 -6.61 5.05
C ASP A 59 2.53 -5.09 5.01
N ALA A 60 1.47 -4.26 5.07
CA ALA A 60 1.57 -2.81 4.95
C ALA A 60 2.33 -2.16 6.11
N ILE A 61 1.96 -2.46 7.36
CA ILE A 61 2.63 -1.91 8.55
C ILE A 61 4.08 -2.40 8.65
N PRO A 62 4.36 -3.71 8.54
CA PRO A 62 5.74 -4.20 8.55
C PRO A 62 6.60 -3.55 7.45
N LEU A 63 6.08 -3.43 6.23
CA LEU A 63 6.80 -2.78 5.12
C LEU A 63 7.01 -1.28 5.37
N ALA A 64 6.03 -0.57 5.91
CA ALA A 64 6.17 0.84 6.29
C ALA A 64 7.26 1.05 7.35
N HIS A 65 7.38 0.14 8.33
CA HIS A 65 8.45 0.19 9.33
C HIS A 65 9.84 -0.09 8.74
N GLU A 66 9.94 -1.04 7.81
CA GLU A 66 11.22 -1.44 7.20
C GLU A 66 11.77 -0.39 6.24
N THR A 67 10.91 0.24 5.46
CA THR A 67 11.34 1.16 4.40
C THR A 67 11.15 2.63 4.75
N GLY A 68 10.32 2.94 5.77
CA GLY A 68 9.87 4.31 6.04
C GLY A 68 8.87 4.84 5.01
N ALA A 69 8.28 3.98 4.18
CA ALA A 69 7.32 4.36 3.15
C ALA A 69 6.14 5.15 3.71
N THR A 70 5.57 6.03 2.88
CA THR A 70 4.31 6.70 3.20
C THR A 70 3.13 5.77 2.91
N LEU A 71 2.32 5.48 3.93
CA LEU A 71 1.08 4.72 3.79
C LEU A 71 -0.07 5.65 3.35
N ILE A 72 -0.61 5.40 2.17
CA ILE A 72 -1.76 6.11 1.59
C ILE A 72 -2.98 5.17 1.63
N SER A 73 -4.02 5.57 2.36
CA SER A 73 -5.28 4.82 2.43
C SER A 73 -6.41 5.71 2.95
N THR A 74 -7.55 5.13 3.34
CA THR A 74 -8.59 5.89 4.04
C THR A 74 -8.10 6.37 5.41
N PHE A 75 -8.73 7.43 5.91
CA PHE A 75 -8.45 7.98 7.25
C PHE A 75 -8.38 6.89 8.33
N GLU A 76 -9.35 5.98 8.38
CA GLU A 76 -9.44 4.93 9.40
C GLU A 76 -8.25 3.96 9.35
N ILE A 77 -7.80 3.57 8.15
CA ILE A 77 -6.65 2.67 7.97
C ILE A 77 -5.36 3.37 8.37
N VAL A 78 -5.18 4.62 7.95
CA VAL A 78 -4.00 5.40 8.30
C VAL A 78 -3.94 5.65 9.81
N SER A 79 -5.04 6.05 10.44
CA SER A 79 -5.10 6.24 11.89
C SER A 79 -4.83 4.94 12.66
N PHE A 80 -5.34 3.80 12.18
CA PHE A 80 -4.99 2.51 12.77
C PHE A 80 -3.49 2.24 12.68
N ALA A 81 -2.89 2.40 11.49
CA ALA A 81 -1.47 2.18 11.28
C ALA A 81 -0.59 3.12 12.15
N GLU A 82 -1.00 4.36 12.36
CA GLU A 82 -0.35 5.31 13.28
C GLU A 82 -0.37 4.77 14.72
N THR A 83 -1.46 4.14 15.18
CA THR A 83 -1.49 3.48 16.50
C THR A 83 -0.51 2.31 16.61
N GLN A 84 -0.11 1.74 15.48
CA GLN A 84 0.85 0.63 15.38
C GLN A 84 2.30 1.12 15.19
N GLY A 85 2.54 2.43 15.17
CA GLY A 85 3.87 3.03 15.09
C GLY A 85 4.29 3.51 13.69
N VAL A 86 3.41 3.44 12.69
CA VAL A 86 3.70 4.03 11.36
C VAL A 86 3.75 5.54 11.47
N VAL A 87 4.93 6.12 11.17
CA VAL A 87 5.17 7.57 11.31
C VAL A 87 4.79 8.39 10.08
N ASN A 88 4.69 7.75 8.91
CA ASN A 88 4.42 8.40 7.62
C ASN A 88 3.07 7.94 7.07
N GLY A 89 1.99 8.54 7.57
CA GLY A 89 0.63 8.34 7.05
C GLY A 89 0.17 9.51 6.18
N HIS A 90 -0.52 9.21 5.07
CA HIS A 90 -1.22 10.22 4.27
C HIS A 90 -2.68 9.79 4.05
N PRO A 91 -3.62 10.24 4.91
CA PRO A 91 -5.01 9.86 4.79
C PRO A 91 -5.67 10.54 3.58
N LEU A 92 -6.37 9.74 2.78
CA LEU A 92 -7.37 10.18 1.81
C LEU A 92 -8.75 9.67 2.25
N HIS A 93 -9.76 9.91 1.42
CA HIS A 93 -11.05 9.25 1.53
C HIS A 93 -11.70 9.14 0.15
N ILE A 94 -12.74 8.31 0.03
CA ILE A 94 -13.45 8.02 -1.21
C ILE A 94 -13.82 9.30 -1.97
N GLY A 95 -13.41 9.38 -3.23
CA GLY A 95 -13.62 10.52 -4.13
C GLY A 95 -12.52 11.58 -4.06
N GLY A 96 -11.76 11.64 -2.97
CA GLY A 96 -10.62 12.54 -2.78
C GLY A 96 -9.38 12.07 -3.54
N GLY A 97 -8.51 13.02 -3.91
CA GLY A 97 -7.22 12.73 -4.51
C GLY A 97 -6.22 13.86 -4.32
N TYR A 98 -4.95 13.49 -4.35
CA TYR A 98 -3.81 14.35 -4.03
C TYR A 98 -2.69 14.17 -5.06
N ASP A 99 -1.96 15.26 -5.35
CA ASP A 99 -0.83 15.26 -6.26
C ASP A 99 0.46 15.03 -5.46
N PHE A 100 0.99 13.83 -5.53
CA PHE A 100 2.27 13.44 -4.94
C PHE A 100 3.41 13.75 -5.93
N PRO A 101 4.69 13.76 -5.48
CA PRO A 101 5.82 14.00 -6.36
C PRO A 101 5.86 13.07 -7.59
N PHE A 102 5.43 11.81 -7.44
CA PHE A 102 5.42 10.80 -8.50
C PHE A 102 4.16 10.85 -9.40
N GLY A 103 3.12 11.61 -9.02
CA GLY A 103 1.85 11.66 -9.75
C GLY A 103 0.62 11.80 -8.86
N ARG A 104 -0.56 11.70 -9.48
CA ARG A 104 -1.86 11.87 -8.80
C ARG A 104 -2.43 10.53 -8.33
N VAL A 105 -2.78 10.44 -7.05
CA VAL A 105 -3.56 9.32 -6.49
C VAL A 105 -4.96 9.80 -6.13
N LYS A 106 -5.98 9.02 -6.48
CA LYS A 106 -7.38 9.27 -6.14
C LYS A 106 -8.01 7.99 -5.60
N MET A 107 -8.66 8.06 -4.45
CA MET A 107 -9.46 6.94 -3.96
C MET A 107 -10.80 6.93 -4.69
N THR A 108 -11.13 5.81 -5.32
CA THR A 108 -12.40 5.60 -6.02
C THR A 108 -13.38 4.82 -5.16
N ALA A 109 -14.68 4.99 -5.39
CA ALA A 109 -15.69 4.22 -4.67
C ALA A 109 -15.62 2.74 -5.03
N ALA A 110 -15.79 1.87 -4.03
CA ALA A 110 -15.90 0.42 -4.18
C ALA A 110 -17.07 -0.09 -3.31
N LEU A 111 -17.81 -1.09 -3.79
CA LEU A 111 -18.88 -1.75 -3.04
C LEU A 111 -18.31 -2.99 -2.34
N HIS A 112 -17.75 -2.80 -1.15
CA HIS A 112 -17.11 -3.88 -0.39
C HIS A 112 -17.11 -3.61 1.13
N GLY A 113 -16.70 -4.60 1.92
CA GLY A 113 -16.32 -4.39 3.32
C GLY A 113 -14.97 -3.71 3.44
N GLY A 114 -14.69 -3.11 4.60
CA GLY A 114 -13.44 -2.40 4.84
C GLY A 114 -12.93 -2.51 6.27
N GLN A 115 -13.26 -3.62 6.96
CA GLN A 115 -12.73 -3.84 8.31
C GLN A 115 -11.20 -3.85 8.26
N VAL A 116 -10.57 -3.14 9.19
CA VAL A 116 -9.11 -3.15 9.32
C VAL A 116 -8.67 -4.42 10.04
N HIS A 117 -7.74 -5.14 9.44
CA HIS A 117 -7.09 -6.30 10.04
C HIS A 117 -6.08 -5.84 11.11
N GLY A 118 -6.28 -6.31 12.34
CA GLY A 118 -5.42 -6.04 13.49
C GLY A 118 -6.21 -5.63 14.72
#